data_AF-A0A523PUM2-F1
#
_entry.id   AF-A0A523PUM2-F1
#
_cell.length_a   1.000
_cell.length_b   1.000
_cell.length_c   1.000
_cell.angle_alpha   90.00
_cell.angle_beta   90.00
_cell.angle_gamma   90.00
#
_symmetry.space_group_name_H-M   'P 1'
#
loop_
_entity.id
_entity.type
_entity.pdbx_description
1 polymer ?
#
loop_
_entity_poly.entity_id
_entity_poly.type
_entity_poly.pdbx_seq_one_letter_code
_entity_poly.pdbx_strand_id
1 'polypeptide(L)'
;MKAPLIVSFLALVLSAVALAAMLTTALSTEPRAVDPALPSAAASDADILAQLKNLAEENRDLRDRLAILELIPASSPSQRVPVTAGFVPKEEFEAFRDEVRLALASSGALDDDALTALPGFKKKVADTLSEIRHEEAVGKVRTRIEARLAKLDETMPRIDEWLELTPQQSSSMRTALLAQYDREAELVRRWEAGEDTEILGELKRSDREAHRNELAGFLTPAQLETYTSRGGGGGK
;
A
#
# COMPACT_ATOMS: atom_id res chain seq x y z
N MET A 1 23.11 54.60 7.81
CA MET A 1 21.98 55.47 7.41
C MET A 1 21.55 55.07 5.99
N LYS A 2 20.25 54.73 5.82
CA LYS A 2 19.39 54.81 4.61
C LYS A 2 19.90 54.19 3.28
N ALA A 3 19.15 53.51 2.42
CA ALA A 3 17.88 52.76 2.36
C ALA A 3 17.81 52.20 0.90
N PRO A 4 17.10 51.08 0.64
CA PRO A 4 16.90 50.45 -0.68
C PRO A 4 15.63 50.96 -1.40
N LEU A 5 15.53 50.81 -2.74
CA LEU A 5 14.28 50.67 -3.55
C LEU A 5 14.53 51.06 -5.02
N ILE A 6 14.55 50.11 -5.95
CA ILE A 6 13.97 50.19 -7.32
C ILE A 6 13.67 48.72 -7.73
N VAL A 7 12.46 48.19 -7.48
CA VAL A 7 11.37 48.03 -8.47
C VAL A 7 11.76 46.99 -9.55
N SER A 8 11.36 45.73 -9.44
CA SER A 8 10.01 45.21 -9.74
C SER A 8 9.50 45.66 -11.11
N PHE A 9 10.01 45.10 -12.21
CA PHE A 9 9.37 45.23 -13.54
C PHE A 9 9.69 44.12 -14.56
N LEU A 10 10.33 43.00 -14.17
CA LEU A 10 10.69 41.93 -15.10
C LEU A 10 10.17 40.55 -14.66
N ALA A 11 8.97 40.55 -14.09
CA ALA A 11 8.21 39.36 -13.73
C ALA A 11 6.75 39.50 -14.19
N LEU A 12 6.50 39.95 -15.43
CA LEU A 12 5.14 39.92 -15.97
C LEU A 12 4.99 40.18 -17.49
N VAL A 13 5.90 39.74 -18.37
CA VAL A 13 5.56 39.68 -19.81
C VAL A 13 6.35 38.53 -20.44
N LEU A 14 5.67 37.60 -21.12
CA LEU A 14 6.09 36.25 -21.55
C LEU A 14 5.75 35.15 -20.51
N SER A 15 4.64 35.23 -19.80
CA SER A 15 3.41 34.62 -20.33
C SER A 15 3.19 34.98 -21.80
N ALA A 16 3.47 34.05 -22.70
CA ALA A 16 2.61 33.79 -23.84
C ALA A 16 3.24 32.69 -24.68
N VAL A 17 2.40 31.69 -24.93
CA VAL A 17 2.46 30.76 -26.06
C VAL A 17 3.44 29.59 -25.88
N ALA A 18 2.85 28.38 -25.89
CA ALA A 18 3.52 27.08 -25.98
C ALA A 18 3.84 26.29 -24.70
N LEU A 19 3.16 26.54 -23.56
CA LEU A 19 2.67 25.41 -22.74
C LEU A 19 1.31 24.96 -23.29
N ALA A 20 1.31 24.81 -24.60
CA ALA A 20 0.24 24.29 -25.39
C ALA A 20 0.19 22.78 -25.16
N ALA A 21 -0.95 22.35 -24.63
CA ALA A 21 -1.78 21.40 -25.36
C ALA A 21 -1.24 19.98 -25.59
N MET A 22 -0.39 19.44 -24.71
CA MET A 22 -0.04 18.01 -24.78
C MET A 22 0.19 17.30 -23.44
N LEU A 23 -0.47 17.73 -22.36
CA LEU A 23 -0.76 16.81 -21.24
C LEU A 23 -2.22 16.90 -20.79
N THR A 24 -3.08 17.29 -21.72
CA THR A 24 -4.47 16.86 -21.73
C THR A 24 -4.52 15.34 -21.93
N THR A 25 -5.31 14.68 -21.08
CA THR A 25 -6.18 13.52 -21.45
C THR A 25 -5.60 12.10 -21.61
N ALA A 26 -4.73 11.64 -20.70
CA ALA A 26 -4.56 10.21 -20.37
C ALA A 26 -3.64 10.18 -19.12
N LEU A 27 -3.95 9.68 -17.93
CA LEU A 27 -4.66 8.51 -17.43
C LEU A 27 -5.07 8.89 -15.98
N SER A 28 -6.34 9.01 -15.53
CA SER A 28 -7.30 7.93 -15.23
C SER A 28 -6.63 6.68 -14.63
N THR A 29 -6.85 6.16 -13.43
CA THR A 29 -7.88 6.30 -12.37
C THR A 29 -7.44 5.35 -11.24
N GLU A 30 -7.41 5.77 -9.96
CA GLU A 30 -7.98 5.02 -8.81
C GLU A 30 -7.93 5.86 -7.52
N PRO A 31 -8.91 5.67 -6.60
CA PRO A 31 -9.34 6.70 -5.67
C PRO A 31 -8.57 6.63 -4.34
N ARG A 32 -7.70 7.61 -4.11
CA ARG A 32 -7.12 7.83 -2.78
C ARG A 32 -8.18 8.46 -1.88
N ALA A 33 -8.43 7.85 -0.73
CA ALA A 33 -9.21 8.44 0.35
C ALA A 33 -8.64 9.83 0.67
N VAL A 34 -9.42 10.86 0.35
CA VAL A 34 -9.10 12.25 0.66
C VAL A 34 -9.40 12.45 2.14
N ASP A 35 -8.35 12.54 2.95
CA ASP A 35 -8.46 13.27 4.21
C ASP A 35 -9.02 14.65 3.88
N PRO A 36 -10.14 15.10 4.49
CA PRO A 36 -10.71 16.38 4.16
C PRO A 36 -9.72 17.48 4.58
N ALA A 37 -9.01 18.02 3.59
CA ALA A 37 -8.25 19.24 3.73
C ALA A 37 -9.20 20.31 4.26
N LEU A 38 -8.92 20.83 5.46
CA LEU A 38 -9.64 21.95 6.03
C LEU A 38 -9.61 23.10 5.01
N PRO A 39 -10.78 23.65 4.61
CA PRO A 39 -10.81 24.69 3.60
C PRO A 39 -10.06 25.93 4.08
N SER A 40 -9.12 26.35 3.24
CA SER A 40 -8.42 27.64 3.32
C SER A 40 -9.43 28.78 3.47
N ALA A 41 -9.13 29.70 4.38
CA ALA A 41 -9.94 30.85 4.73
C ALA A 41 -10.18 31.77 3.53
N ALA A 42 -11.29 31.53 2.80
CA ALA A 42 -12.11 32.50 2.05
C ALA A 42 -13.17 31.79 1.17
N ALA A 43 -13.76 30.67 1.60
CA ALA A 43 -14.97 30.17 0.94
C ALA A 43 -16.12 31.12 1.26
N SER A 44 -16.79 31.66 0.23
CA SER A 44 -17.97 32.48 0.47
C SER A 44 -19.09 31.61 1.05
N ASP A 45 -19.99 32.20 1.83
CA ASP A 45 -21.15 31.46 2.37
C ASP A 45 -21.96 30.78 1.26
N ALA A 46 -21.94 31.33 0.04
CA ALA A 46 -22.56 30.75 -1.14
C ALA A 46 -21.85 29.46 -1.62
N ASP A 47 -20.52 29.40 -1.53
CA ASP A 47 -19.74 28.21 -1.88
C ASP A 47 -19.97 27.08 -0.87
N ILE A 48 -20.08 27.43 0.42
CA ILE A 48 -20.39 26.47 1.49
C ILE A 48 -21.80 25.91 1.30
N LEU A 49 -22.78 26.76 0.98
CA LEU A 49 -24.15 26.31 0.71
C LEU A 49 -24.24 25.43 -0.54
N ALA A 50 -23.47 25.75 -1.59
CA ALA A 50 -23.39 24.92 -2.79
C ALA A 50 -22.77 23.55 -2.49
N GLN A 51 -21.70 23.49 -1.70
CA GLN A 51 -21.08 22.24 -1.27
C GLN A 51 -22.01 21.40 -0.38
N LEU A 52 -22.74 22.02 0.56
CA LEU A 52 -23.73 21.34 1.39
C LEU A 52 -24.86 20.75 0.56
N LYS A 53 -25.32 21.47 -0.46
CA LYS A 53 -26.36 20.98 -1.38
C LYS A 53 -25.84 19.79 -2.19
N ASN A 54 -24.62 19.88 -2.71
CA ASN A 54 -24.00 18.78 -3.45
C ASN A 54 -23.83 17.53 -2.57
N LEU A 55 -23.33 17.68 -1.34
CA LEU A 55 -23.22 16.57 -0.40
C LEU A 55 -24.58 15.95 -0.05
N ALA A 56 -25.63 16.76 0.06
CA ALA A 56 -26.98 16.28 0.34
C ALA A 56 -27.55 15.47 -0.83
N GLU A 57 -27.26 15.88 -2.07
CA GLU A 57 -27.65 15.16 -3.28
C GLU A 57 -26.86 13.84 -3.42
N GLU A 58 -25.54 13.86 -3.22
CA GLU A 58 -24.70 12.66 -3.23
C GLU A 58 -25.13 11.65 -2.15
N ASN A 59 -25.43 12.11 -0.93
CA ASN A 59 -25.94 11.24 0.12
C ASN A 59 -27.30 10.62 -0.22
N ARG A 60 -28.14 11.33 -0.97
CA ARG A 60 -29.43 10.81 -1.41
C ARG A 60 -29.23 9.72 -2.46
N ASP A 61 -28.38 9.95 -3.45
CA ASP A 61 -28.04 8.96 -4.48
C ASP A 61 -27.44 7.68 -3.86
N LEU A 62 -26.50 7.85 -2.91
CA LEU A 62 -25.90 6.72 -2.21
C LEU A 62 -26.94 5.92 -1.43
N ARG A 63 -27.87 6.58 -0.73
CA ARG A 63 -28.95 5.89 0.00
C ARG A 63 -29.89 5.16 -0.94
N ASP A 64 -30.23 5.73 -2.08
CA ASP A 64 -31.11 5.10 -3.06
C ASP A 64 -30.42 3.86 -3.68
N ARG A 65 -29.13 3.94 -4.00
CA ARG A 65 -28.32 2.79 -4.48
C ARG A 65 -28.18 1.71 -3.42
N LEU A 66 -27.98 2.10 -2.16
CA LEU A 66 -27.83 1.16 -1.05
C LEU A 66 -29.17 0.46 -0.76
N ALA A 67 -30.29 1.19 -0.83
CA ALA A 67 -31.63 0.61 -0.75
C ALA A 67 -31.89 -0.39 -1.89
N ILE A 68 -31.47 -0.08 -3.13
CA ILE A 68 -31.56 -1.03 -4.26
C ILE A 68 -30.72 -2.30 -3.98
N LEU A 69 -29.52 -2.15 -3.42
CA LEU A 69 -28.66 -3.28 -3.06
C LEU A 69 -29.20 -4.10 -1.89
N GLU A 70 -29.86 -3.46 -0.92
CA GLU A 70 -30.52 -4.13 0.21
C GLU A 70 -31.84 -4.83 -0.19
N LEU A 71 -32.50 -4.34 -1.24
CA LEU A 71 -33.67 -4.98 -1.86
C LEU A 71 -33.31 -6.23 -2.67
N ILE A 72 -32.01 -6.47 -2.93
CA ILE A 72 -31.54 -7.77 -3.45
C ILE A 72 -31.68 -8.77 -2.29
N PRO A 73 -32.56 -9.78 -2.38
CA PRO A 73 -32.81 -10.66 -1.26
C PRO A 73 -31.51 -11.36 -0.83
N ALA A 74 -31.10 -11.16 0.43
CA ALA A 74 -30.04 -11.90 1.10
C ALA A 74 -30.26 -13.43 1.09
N SER A 75 -31.45 -13.87 0.69
CA SER A 75 -31.86 -15.26 0.49
C SER A 75 -31.31 -15.92 -0.76
N SER A 76 -30.50 -15.23 -1.58
CA SER A 76 -29.59 -15.91 -2.50
C SER A 76 -28.19 -15.91 -1.91
N PRO A 77 -27.87 -16.80 -0.96
CA PRO A 77 -26.48 -17.07 -0.69
C PRO A 77 -25.90 -17.55 -2.03
N SER A 78 -25.08 -16.72 -2.66
CA SER A 78 -24.07 -17.21 -3.60
C SER A 78 -23.02 -17.94 -2.76
N GLN A 79 -23.48 -19.03 -2.11
CA GLN A 79 -22.64 -20.08 -1.63
C GLN A 79 -21.86 -20.50 -2.86
N ARG A 80 -20.60 -20.06 -2.94
CA ARG A 80 -19.67 -20.55 -3.94
C ARG A 80 -19.47 -22.02 -3.62
N VAL A 81 -20.35 -22.86 -4.16
CA VAL A 81 -20.15 -24.29 -4.18
C VAL A 81 -18.96 -24.49 -5.12
N PRO A 82 -17.79 -24.92 -4.62
CA PRO A 82 -16.73 -25.31 -5.53
C PRO A 82 -17.32 -26.40 -6.44
N VAL A 83 -17.16 -26.26 -7.76
CA VAL A 83 -17.56 -27.30 -8.71
C VAL A 83 -16.64 -28.49 -8.46
N THR A 84 -17.01 -29.35 -7.51
CA THR A 84 -16.24 -30.52 -7.07
C THR A 84 -16.44 -31.73 -7.98
N ALA A 85 -17.10 -31.56 -9.12
CA ALA A 85 -17.20 -32.59 -10.15
C ALA A 85 -17.23 -31.94 -11.53
N GLY A 86 -16.17 -32.19 -12.31
CA GLY A 86 -16.12 -31.87 -13.73
C GLY A 86 -14.98 -30.94 -14.07
N PHE A 87 -13.92 -31.51 -14.65
CA PHE A 87 -13.14 -30.74 -15.63
C PHE A 87 -14.12 -30.32 -16.72
N VAL A 88 -14.19 -29.01 -17.02
CA VAL A 88 -14.96 -28.54 -18.18
C VAL A 88 -14.37 -29.24 -19.41
N PRO A 89 -15.16 -30.01 -20.18
CA PRO A 89 -14.72 -30.61 -21.42
C PRO A 89 -14.11 -29.51 -22.31
N LYS A 90 -13.03 -29.83 -23.02
CA LYS A 90 -12.34 -28.84 -23.85
C LYS A 90 -13.30 -28.17 -24.83
N GLU A 91 -14.25 -28.94 -25.34
CA GLU A 91 -15.26 -28.51 -26.29
C GLU A 91 -16.20 -27.45 -25.68
N GLU A 92 -16.62 -27.62 -24.43
CA GLU A 92 -17.46 -26.64 -23.71
C GLU A 92 -16.67 -25.38 -23.38
N PHE A 93 -15.39 -25.51 -23.02
CA PHE A 93 -14.52 -24.37 -22.79
C PHE A 93 -14.27 -23.57 -24.08
N GLU A 94 -14.04 -24.26 -25.19
CA GLU A 94 -13.83 -23.63 -26.50
C GLU A 94 -15.13 -22.96 -26.99
N ALA A 95 -16.28 -23.59 -26.81
CA ALA A 95 -17.59 -23.00 -27.13
C ALA A 95 -17.86 -21.74 -26.30
N PHE A 96 -17.60 -21.78 -24.99
CA PHE A 96 -17.73 -20.62 -24.11
C PHE A 96 -16.77 -19.50 -24.51
N ARG A 97 -15.52 -19.84 -24.85
CA ARG A 97 -14.54 -18.86 -25.35
C ARG A 97 -15.02 -18.18 -26.63
N ASP A 98 -15.61 -18.94 -27.54
CA ASP A 98 -16.08 -18.43 -28.81
C ASP A 98 -17.36 -17.60 -28.64
N GLU A 99 -18.26 -17.98 -27.71
CA GLU A 99 -19.42 -17.18 -27.29
C GLU A 99 -19.00 -15.85 -26.67
N VAL A 100 -18.02 -15.85 -25.76
CA VAL A 100 -17.48 -14.64 -25.15
C VAL A 100 -16.81 -13.75 -26.20
N ARG A 101 -16.07 -14.32 -27.16
CA ARG A 101 -15.52 -13.57 -28.30
C ARG A 101 -16.58 -12.95 -29.17
N LEU A 102 -17.66 -13.68 -29.46
CA LEU A 102 -18.78 -13.19 -30.25
C LEU A 102 -19.54 -12.08 -29.52
N ALA A 103 -19.72 -12.20 -28.21
CA ALA A 103 -20.33 -11.17 -27.37
C ALA A 103 -19.46 -9.91 -27.27
N LEU A 104 -18.13 -10.07 -27.25
CA LEU A 104 -17.16 -8.96 -27.28
C LEU A 104 -17.06 -8.30 -28.66
N ALA A 105 -17.18 -9.07 -29.74
CA ALA A 105 -17.22 -8.54 -31.10
C ALA A 105 -18.53 -7.79 -31.37
N SER A 106 -19.66 -8.30 -30.88
CA SER A 106 -20.98 -7.68 -31.07
C SER A 106 -21.21 -6.45 -30.17
N SER A 107 -20.47 -6.30 -29.07
CA SER A 107 -20.47 -5.08 -28.25
C SER A 107 -19.60 -3.95 -28.81
N GLY A 108 -18.93 -4.15 -29.96
CA GLY A 108 -17.99 -3.19 -30.54
C GLY A 108 -16.68 -3.05 -29.74
N ALA A 109 -16.42 -3.96 -28.79
CA ALA A 109 -15.20 -3.94 -27.98
C ALA A 109 -13.98 -4.55 -28.71
N LEU A 110 -14.18 -5.10 -29.91
CA LEU A 110 -13.14 -5.65 -30.78
C LEU A 110 -13.16 -4.95 -32.15
N ASP A 111 -12.92 -3.65 -32.18
CA ASP A 111 -12.31 -3.04 -33.37
C ASP A 111 -10.91 -3.65 -33.57
N ASP A 112 -10.37 -3.66 -34.79
CA ASP A 112 -9.03 -4.22 -35.11
C ASP A 112 -7.90 -3.69 -34.20
N ASP A 113 -8.12 -2.57 -33.49
CA ASP A 113 -7.22 -2.02 -32.49
C ASP A 113 -7.18 -2.82 -31.16
N ALA A 114 -8.13 -3.72 -30.91
CA ALA A 114 -8.19 -4.56 -29.73
C ALA A 114 -7.21 -5.75 -29.77
N LEU A 115 -6.81 -6.19 -30.97
CA LEU A 115 -5.76 -7.19 -31.17
C LEU A 115 -4.35 -6.59 -31.02
N THR A 116 -4.18 -5.31 -31.32
CA THR A 116 -2.98 -4.50 -30.99
C THR A 116 -2.97 -3.98 -29.56
N ALA A 117 -4.12 -3.92 -28.89
CA ALA A 117 -4.23 -3.63 -27.45
C ALA A 117 -3.88 -4.81 -26.54
N LEU A 118 -3.81 -6.04 -27.06
CA LEU A 118 -3.47 -7.25 -26.29
C LEU A 118 -2.10 -7.18 -25.57
N PRO A 119 -1.01 -6.70 -26.19
CA PRO A 119 0.25 -6.40 -25.50
C PRO A 119 0.11 -5.33 -24.42
N GLY A 120 -0.63 -4.25 -24.67
CA GLY A 120 -0.88 -3.17 -23.71
C GLY A 120 -1.71 -3.62 -22.51
N PHE A 121 -2.73 -4.44 -22.75
CA PHE A 121 -3.54 -5.09 -21.73
C PHE A 121 -2.72 -6.07 -20.90
N LYS A 122 -1.91 -6.93 -21.55
CA LYS A 122 -0.99 -7.84 -20.84
C LYS A 122 0.00 -7.07 -19.96
N LYS A 123 0.56 -5.97 -20.45
CA LYS A 123 1.42 -5.09 -19.66
C LYS A 123 0.66 -4.50 -18.47
N LYS A 124 -0.52 -3.94 -18.68
CA LYS A 124 -1.36 -3.39 -17.60
C LYS A 124 -1.70 -4.44 -16.55
N VAL A 125 -2.07 -5.65 -16.95
CA VAL A 125 -2.31 -6.77 -16.02
C VAL A 125 -1.03 -7.15 -15.27
N ALA A 126 0.12 -7.18 -15.93
CA ALA A 126 1.40 -7.47 -15.28
C ALA A 126 1.76 -6.38 -14.25
N ASP A 127 1.55 -5.11 -14.59
CA ASP A 127 1.79 -3.97 -13.72
C ASP A 127 0.85 -4.01 -12.50
N THR A 128 -0.46 -4.21 -12.71
CA THR A 128 -1.45 -4.37 -11.63
C THR A 128 -1.14 -5.59 -10.74
N LEU A 129 -0.75 -6.73 -11.30
CA LEU A 129 -0.35 -7.89 -10.50
C LEU A 129 0.94 -7.63 -9.72
N SER A 130 1.85 -6.82 -10.26
CA SER A 130 3.07 -6.42 -9.55
C SER A 130 2.74 -5.52 -8.36
N GLU A 131 1.81 -4.57 -8.54
CA GLU A 131 1.30 -3.70 -7.49
C GLU A 131 0.59 -4.48 -6.39
N ILE A 132 -0.33 -5.38 -6.74
CA ILE A 132 -1.02 -6.25 -5.77
C ILE A 132 -0.02 -7.08 -4.98
N ARG A 133 0.97 -7.70 -5.64
CA ARG A 133 2.01 -8.48 -4.94
C ARG A 133 2.85 -7.63 -4.01
N HIS A 134 3.12 -6.38 -4.39
CA HIS A 134 3.85 -5.44 -3.56
C HIS A 134 3.03 -5.10 -2.30
N GLU A 135 1.76 -4.73 -2.45
CA GLU A 135 0.84 -4.45 -1.34
C GLU A 135 0.67 -5.66 -0.40
N GLU A 136 0.48 -6.86 -0.96
CA GLU A 136 0.39 -8.09 -0.18
C GLU A 136 1.68 -8.38 0.61
N ALA A 137 2.84 -8.17 -0.02
CA ALA A 137 4.13 -8.42 0.60
C ALA A 137 4.38 -7.44 1.76
N VAL A 138 4.08 -6.16 1.56
CA VAL A 138 4.09 -5.12 2.59
C VAL A 138 3.14 -5.48 3.74
N GLY A 139 1.88 -5.78 3.44
CA GLY A 139 0.87 -6.12 4.45
C GLY A 139 1.24 -7.35 5.27
N LYS A 140 1.85 -8.35 4.62
CA LYS A 140 2.38 -9.55 5.30
C LYS A 140 3.53 -9.23 6.25
N VAL A 141 4.39 -8.27 5.91
CA VAL A 141 5.47 -7.85 6.82
C VAL A 141 4.90 -7.07 8.00
N ARG A 142 3.98 -6.14 7.76
CA ARG A 142 3.31 -5.36 8.81
C ARG A 142 2.62 -6.24 9.85
N THR A 143 1.77 -7.16 9.39
CA THR A 143 1.08 -8.12 10.26
C THR A 143 2.06 -9.00 11.05
N ARG A 144 3.21 -9.34 10.46
CA ARG A 144 4.26 -10.09 11.17
C ARG A 144 4.93 -9.27 12.27
N ILE A 145 5.22 -7.99 12.02
CA ILE A 145 5.80 -7.08 13.04
C ILE A 145 4.82 -6.91 14.20
N GLU A 146 3.55 -6.62 13.90
CA GLU A 146 2.49 -6.48 14.91
C GLU A 146 2.32 -7.75 15.73
N ALA A 147 2.31 -8.93 15.08
CA ALA A 147 2.22 -10.20 15.78
C ALA A 147 3.43 -10.51 16.67
N ARG A 148 4.65 -10.09 16.26
CA ARG A 148 5.86 -10.24 17.09
C ARG A 148 5.84 -9.30 18.28
N LEU A 149 5.43 -8.05 18.08
CA LEU A 149 5.27 -7.07 19.14
C LEU A 149 4.25 -7.55 20.19
N ALA A 150 3.09 -8.04 19.74
CA ALA A 150 2.06 -8.58 20.63
C ALA A 150 2.52 -9.81 21.42
N LYS A 151 3.43 -10.62 20.84
CA LYS A 151 4.00 -11.80 21.50
C LYS A 151 5.25 -11.50 22.32
N LEU A 152 5.74 -10.26 22.35
CA LEU A 152 6.99 -9.92 23.01
C LEU A 152 6.98 -10.35 24.48
N ASP A 153 5.92 -10.01 25.20
CA ASP A 153 5.74 -10.37 26.62
C ASP A 153 5.76 -11.88 26.88
N GLU A 154 5.20 -12.66 25.95
CA GLU A 154 5.20 -14.12 26.03
C GLU A 154 6.59 -14.71 25.71
N THR A 155 7.32 -14.09 24.78
CA THR A 155 8.63 -14.58 24.33
C THR A 155 9.79 -14.19 25.26
N MET A 156 9.69 -13.06 25.96
CA MET A 156 10.77 -12.55 26.82
C MET A 156 11.21 -13.55 27.91
N PRO A 157 10.30 -14.20 28.67
CA PRO A 157 10.70 -15.21 29.67
C PRO A 157 11.53 -16.35 29.09
N ARG A 158 11.23 -16.75 27.84
CA ARG A 158 11.96 -17.82 27.15
C ARG A 158 13.37 -17.37 26.74
N ILE A 159 13.53 -16.10 26.37
CA ILE A 159 14.84 -15.51 26.06
C ILE A 159 15.66 -15.38 27.35
N ASP A 160 15.03 -14.91 28.43
CA ASP A 160 15.65 -14.76 29.74
C ASP A 160 16.18 -16.08 30.29
N GLU A 161 15.36 -17.13 30.25
CA GLU A 161 15.75 -18.48 30.69
C GLU A 161 16.90 -19.05 29.85
N TRP A 162 16.79 -18.98 28.53
CA TRP A 162 17.77 -19.59 27.63
C TRP A 162 19.12 -18.85 27.63
N LEU A 163 19.11 -17.51 27.65
CA LEU A 163 20.36 -16.74 27.68
C LEU A 163 20.86 -16.50 29.11
N GLU A 164 20.16 -17.00 30.13
CA GLU A 164 20.43 -16.78 31.54
C GLU A 164 20.61 -15.27 31.84
N LEU A 165 19.67 -14.45 31.35
CA LEU A 165 19.77 -13.00 31.48
C LEU A 165 19.58 -12.57 32.94
N THR A 166 20.44 -11.67 33.39
CA THR A 166 20.19 -10.93 34.63
C THR A 166 18.97 -10.01 34.47
N PRO A 167 18.31 -9.57 35.55
CA PRO A 167 17.16 -8.66 35.46
C PRO A 167 17.45 -7.37 34.68
N GLN A 168 18.68 -6.84 34.81
CA GLN A 168 19.12 -5.67 34.05
C GLN A 168 19.25 -5.99 32.56
N GLN A 169 19.87 -7.13 32.20
CA GLN A 169 20.01 -7.54 30.80
C GLN A 169 18.66 -7.86 30.15
N SER A 170 17.71 -8.44 30.88
CA SER A 170 16.35 -8.69 30.39
C SER A 170 15.65 -7.38 30.01
N SER A 171 15.75 -6.34 30.86
CA SER A 171 15.22 -5.00 30.56
C SER A 171 15.88 -4.37 29.33
N SER A 172 17.21 -4.47 29.21
CA SER A 172 17.95 -3.99 28.03
C SER A 172 17.59 -4.77 26.75
N MET A 173 17.42 -6.09 26.85
CA MET A 173 17.00 -6.95 25.74
C MET A 173 15.62 -6.55 25.22
N ARG A 174 14.65 -6.38 26.13
CA ARG A 174 13.31 -5.92 25.77
C ARG A 174 13.35 -4.58 25.04
N THR A 175 14.15 -3.64 25.54
CA THR A 175 14.31 -2.31 24.93
C THR A 175 14.92 -2.42 23.53
N ALA A 176 15.96 -3.24 23.35
CA ALA A 176 16.61 -3.46 22.06
C ALA A 176 15.67 -4.12 21.03
N LEU A 177 14.83 -5.06 21.46
CA LEU A 177 13.83 -5.71 20.59
C LEU A 177 12.73 -4.73 20.16
N LEU A 178 12.24 -3.87 21.06
CA LEU A 178 11.29 -2.82 20.71
C LEU A 178 11.88 -1.85 19.69
N ALA A 179 13.11 -1.37 19.92
CA ALA A 179 13.80 -0.51 18.98
C ALA A 179 14.01 -1.17 17.61
N GLN A 180 14.27 -2.48 17.57
CA GLN A 180 14.33 -3.24 16.33
C GLN A 180 12.98 -3.24 15.60
N TYR A 181 11.87 -3.46 16.30
CA TYR A 181 10.54 -3.45 15.67
C TYR A 181 10.15 -2.07 15.14
N ASP A 182 10.55 -0.99 15.83
CA ASP A 182 10.35 0.38 15.35
C ASP A 182 11.12 0.64 14.05
N ARG A 183 12.38 0.17 13.96
CA ARG A 183 13.17 0.24 12.72
C ARG A 183 12.57 -0.61 11.59
N GLU A 184 12.12 -1.83 11.90
CA GLU A 184 11.43 -2.68 10.91
C GLU A 184 10.14 -2.03 10.40
N ALA A 185 9.36 -1.37 11.27
CA ALA A 185 8.16 -0.63 10.87
C ALA A 185 8.48 0.57 9.98
N GLU A 186 9.56 1.30 10.29
CA GLU A 186 10.04 2.41 9.45
C GLU A 186 10.48 1.91 8.05
N LEU A 187 11.17 0.77 7.99
CA LEU A 187 11.54 0.16 6.72
C LEU A 187 10.31 -0.20 5.89
N VAL A 188 9.25 -0.73 6.53
CA VAL A 188 7.97 -1.01 5.85
C VAL A 188 7.33 0.27 5.32
N ARG A 189 7.29 1.36 6.10
CA ARG A 189 6.75 2.66 5.65
C ARG A 189 7.49 3.19 4.42
N ARG A 190 8.80 3.05 4.39
CA ARG A 190 9.65 3.46 3.26
C ARG A 190 9.44 2.58 2.03
N TRP A 191 9.25 1.28 2.26
CA TRP A 191 8.91 0.34 1.20
C TRP A 191 7.54 0.65 0.57
N GLU A 192 6.54 0.99 1.39
CA GLU A 192 5.22 1.49 0.95
C GLU A 192 5.32 2.80 0.15
N ALA A 193 6.26 3.68 0.53
CA ALA A 193 6.49 4.94 -0.19
C ALA A 193 7.19 4.75 -1.55
N GLY A 194 7.55 3.51 -1.91
CA GLY A 194 8.25 3.21 -3.16
C GLY A 194 9.71 3.62 -3.16
N GLU A 195 10.36 3.69 -1.98
CA GLU A 195 11.79 3.97 -1.89
C GLU A 195 12.61 2.88 -2.59
N ASP A 196 13.78 3.26 -3.14
CA ASP A 196 14.62 2.36 -3.93
C ASP A 196 15.02 1.12 -3.12
N THR A 197 14.90 -0.06 -3.76
CA THR A 197 15.26 -1.35 -3.16
C THR A 197 16.72 -1.44 -2.70
N GLU A 198 17.65 -0.73 -3.35
CA GLU A 198 19.05 -0.66 -2.95
C GLU A 198 19.20 0.11 -1.64
N ILE A 199 18.53 1.27 -1.52
CA ILE A 199 18.48 2.09 -0.31
C ILE A 199 17.85 1.31 0.85
N LEU A 200 16.72 0.66 0.61
CA LEU A 200 16.08 -0.21 1.60
C LEU A 200 16.99 -1.37 2.03
N GLY A 201 17.76 -1.91 1.08
CA GLY A 201 18.74 -2.96 1.33
C GLY A 201 19.90 -2.50 2.22
N GLU A 202 20.41 -1.29 2.00
CA GLU A 202 21.43 -0.67 2.83
C GLU A 202 20.92 -0.35 4.23
N LEU A 203 19.73 0.26 4.32
CA LEU A 203 19.08 0.53 5.59
C LEU A 203 18.91 -0.75 6.42
N LYS A 204 18.43 -1.83 5.79
CA LYS A 204 18.31 -3.15 6.44
C LYS A 204 19.64 -3.74 6.92
N ARG A 205 20.75 -3.49 6.21
CA ARG A 205 22.09 -3.95 6.65
C ARG A 205 22.55 -3.12 7.85
N SER A 206 22.45 -1.80 7.74
CA SER A 206 22.77 -0.85 8.81
C SER A 206 21.98 -1.16 10.09
N ASP A 207 20.67 -1.39 9.99
CA ASP A 207 19.82 -1.70 11.14
C ASP A 207 20.20 -3.01 11.83
N ARG A 208 20.60 -4.03 11.05
CA ARG A 208 21.09 -5.31 11.60
C ARG A 208 22.42 -5.13 12.35
N GLU A 209 23.31 -4.31 11.82
CA GLU A 209 24.58 -3.98 12.48
C GLU A 209 24.35 -3.17 13.76
N ALA A 210 23.48 -2.17 13.70
CA ALA A 210 23.08 -1.37 14.85
C ALA A 210 22.49 -2.25 15.96
N HIS A 211 21.54 -3.13 15.62
CA HIS A 211 20.95 -4.05 16.59
C HIS A 211 22.00 -4.98 17.20
N ARG A 212 22.91 -5.55 16.40
CA ARG A 212 24.00 -6.40 16.92
C ARG A 212 24.90 -5.63 17.89
N ASN A 213 25.23 -4.38 17.57
CA ASN A 213 26.06 -3.53 18.42
C ASN A 213 25.35 -3.15 19.73
N GLU A 214 24.04 -2.86 19.69
CA GLU A 214 23.20 -2.64 20.87
C GLU A 214 23.24 -3.87 21.79
N LEU A 215 23.04 -5.07 21.24
CA LEU A 215 23.10 -6.32 22.00
C LEU A 215 24.47 -6.57 22.62
N ALA A 216 25.55 -6.32 21.87
CA ALA A 216 26.93 -6.46 22.36
C ALA A 216 27.26 -5.51 23.52
N GLY A 217 26.49 -4.43 23.70
CA GLY A 217 26.67 -3.48 24.79
C GLY A 217 26.29 -4.03 26.17
N PHE A 218 25.43 -5.05 26.25
CA PHE A 218 24.97 -5.62 27.53
C PHE A 218 24.99 -7.15 27.59
N LEU A 219 25.06 -7.86 26.46
CA LEU A 219 25.27 -9.30 26.43
C LEU A 219 26.75 -9.64 26.47
N THR A 220 27.08 -10.75 27.10
CA THR A 220 28.42 -11.34 26.96
C THR A 220 28.62 -11.89 25.54
N PRO A 221 29.87 -12.04 25.06
CA PRO A 221 30.13 -12.62 23.74
C PRO A 221 29.48 -14.00 23.53
N ALA A 222 29.50 -14.86 24.57
CA ALA A 222 28.88 -16.18 24.52
C ALA A 222 27.35 -16.11 24.40
N GLN A 223 26.70 -15.19 25.14
CA GLN A 223 25.25 -14.96 25.02
C GLN A 223 24.88 -14.40 23.64
N LEU A 224 25.68 -13.48 23.08
CA LEU A 224 25.45 -12.92 21.76
C LEU A 224 25.58 -13.98 20.65
N GLU A 225 26.61 -14.82 20.73
CA GLU A 225 26.77 -15.97 19.82
C GLU A 225 25.59 -16.93 19.92
N THR A 226 25.19 -17.24 21.15
CA THR A 226 24.03 -18.10 21.42
C THR A 226 22.76 -17.51 20.80
N TYR A 227 22.48 -16.23 21.03
CA TYR A 227 21.32 -15.51 20.47
C TYR A 227 21.31 -15.51 18.93
N THR A 228 22.46 -15.22 18.30
CA THR A 228 22.58 -15.15 16.85
C THR A 228 22.48 -16.52 16.18
N SER A 229 23.06 -17.57 16.77
CA SER A 229 23.01 -18.94 16.23
C SER A 229 21.59 -19.53 16.14
N ARG A 230 20.69 -19.11 17.03
CA ARG A 230 19.29 -19.57 17.08
C ARG A 230 18.33 -18.70 16.24
N GLY A 231 18.86 -17.68 15.55
CA GLY A 231 18.07 -16.80 14.67
C GLY A 231 17.52 -15.54 15.34
N GLY A 232 18.01 -15.17 16.53
CA GLY A 232 17.60 -13.95 17.22
C GLY A 232 17.94 -12.66 16.45
N GLY A 233 18.97 -12.67 15.61
CA GLY A 233 19.44 -11.48 14.87
C GLY A 233 18.71 -11.16 13.56
N GLY A 234 17.62 -11.86 13.21
CA GLY A 234 16.87 -11.61 11.98
C GLY A 234 17.09 -12.67 10.90
N GLY A 235 15.99 -13.37 10.61
CA GLY A 235 15.63 -14.15 9.41
C GLY A 235 16.72 -14.68 8.47
N LYS A 236 16.77 -16.01 8.34
CA LYS A 236 16.92 -16.66 7.04
C LYS A 236 15.80 -16.23 6.08
#